data_AF-A0A172TZ38-F1
#
_entry.id   AF-A0A172TZ38-F1
#
_cell.length_a   1.000
_cell.length_b   1.000
_cell.length_c   1.000
_cell.angle_alpha   90.00
_cell.angle_beta   90.00
_cell.angle_gamma   90.00
#
_symmetry.space_group_name_H-M   'P 1'
#
loop_
_entity.id
_entity.type
_entity.pdbx_description
1 polymer ?
#
loop_
_entity_poly.entity_id
_entity_poly.type
_entity_poly.pdbx_seq_one_letter_code
_entity_poly.pdbx_strand_id
1 'polypeptide(L)' 'MQERTNRNTDAEYNRQMAEGRVGGIIDEYIIEERDTLQNIADRYGVSLEEIVEANRDAIRNASEMIQPGMRILIPQKRR' A
#
# COMPACT_ATOMS: atom_id res chain seq x y z
N MET A 1 14.00 -26.52 15.71
CA MET A 1 14.48 -25.25 15.12
C MET A 1 13.23 -24.57 14.59
N GLN A 2 12.81 -23.46 15.22
CA GLN A 2 11.45 -22.95 15.09
C GLN A 2 11.21 -22.34 13.70
N GLU A 3 10.39 -23.01 12.90
CA GLU A 3 9.70 -22.44 11.75
C GLU A 3 8.80 -21.31 12.25
N ARG A 4 9.28 -20.07 12.19
CA ARG A 4 8.46 -18.88 12.42
C ARG A 4 7.60 -18.63 11.18
N THR A 5 6.60 -19.48 11.04
CA THR A 5 5.53 -19.32 10.08
C THR A 5 4.69 -18.11 10.45
N ASN A 6 5.01 -16.94 9.90
CA ASN A 6 4.08 -15.80 9.88
C ASN A 6 3.08 -15.99 8.74
N ARG A 7 2.26 -17.05 8.85
CA ARG A 7 0.94 -17.12 8.22
C ARG A 7 0.03 -16.33 9.16
N ASN A 8 -0.37 -15.11 8.82
CA ASN A 8 -1.59 -14.42 9.30
C ASN A 8 -1.54 -12.91 9.00
N THR A 9 -1.36 -12.51 7.73
CA THR A 9 -1.67 -11.13 7.33
C THR A 9 -2.62 -11.07 6.13
N ASP A 10 -2.63 -12.07 5.26
CA ASP A 10 -3.49 -12.02 4.06
C ASP A 10 -4.98 -12.21 4.36
N ALA A 11 -5.32 -13.03 5.37
CA ALA A 11 -6.72 -13.41 5.61
C ALA A 11 -7.51 -12.40 6.46
N GLU A 12 -6.87 -11.73 7.43
CA GLU A 12 -7.52 -10.70 8.26
C GLU A 12 -7.52 -9.34 7.55
N TYR A 13 -6.44 -9.01 6.82
CA TYR A 13 -6.37 -7.80 5.99
C TYR A 13 -7.48 -7.81 4.93
N ASN A 14 -7.64 -8.90 4.19
CA ASN A 14 -8.72 -9.03 3.20
C ASN A 14 -10.13 -9.02 3.82
N ARG A 15 -10.27 -9.42 5.10
CA ARG A 15 -11.57 -9.41 5.81
C ARG A 15 -11.97 -8.01 6.24
N GLN A 16 -11.00 -7.19 6.63
CA GLN A 16 -11.21 -5.79 7.02
C GLN A 16 -11.43 -4.88 5.80
N MET A 17 -10.81 -5.21 4.66
CA MET A 17 -11.01 -4.49 3.38
C MET A 17 -12.34 -4.80 2.66
N ALA A 18 -13.09 -5.82 3.10
CA ALA A 18 -14.41 -6.13 2.58
C ALA A 18 -15.51 -5.19 3.12
N GLU A 19 -15.22 -4.44 4.19
CA GLU A 19 -16.20 -3.65 4.93
C GLU A 19 -16.08 -2.14 4.64
N GLY A 20 -16.18 -1.78 3.35
CA GLY A 20 -16.74 -0.50 2.96
C GLY A 20 -15.75 0.59 2.53
N ARG A 21 -15.93 1.00 1.27
CA ARG A 21 -15.39 2.19 0.59
C ARG A 21 -13.96 2.06 0.05
N VAL A 22 -13.80 1.20 -0.96
CA VAL A 22 -13.07 1.41 -2.23
C VAL A 22 -12.84 0.00 -2.80
N GLY A 23 -13.62 -0.39 -3.80
CA GLY A 23 -13.63 -1.75 -4.36
C GLY A 23 -12.43 -2.11 -5.24
N GLY A 24 -11.21 -1.88 -4.76
CA GLY A 24 -9.95 -2.29 -5.38
C GLY A 24 -9.26 -3.39 -4.57
N ILE A 25 -8.45 -4.22 -5.23
CA ILE A 25 -7.47 -5.06 -4.52
C ILE A 25 -6.43 -4.08 -3.96
N ILE A 26 -6.00 -4.20 -2.71
CA ILE A 26 -4.97 -3.34 -2.14
C ILE A 26 -3.75 -4.21 -1.86
N ASP A 27 -2.62 -3.85 -2.46
CA ASP A 27 -1.34 -4.50 -2.21
C ASP A 27 -0.53 -3.70 -1.20
N GLU A 28 0.20 -4.38 -0.32
CA GLU A 28 1.15 -3.73 0.57
C GLU A 28 2.53 -3.66 -0.08
N TYR A 29 3.16 -2.49 -0.03
CA TYR A 29 4.48 -2.24 -0.57
C TYR A 29 5.41 -1.65 0.50
N ILE A 30 6.64 -2.15 0.55
CA ILE A 30 7.71 -1.62 1.41
C ILE A 30 8.59 -0.73 0.52
N ILE A 31 8.68 0.54 0.86
CA ILE A 31 9.47 1.52 0.13
C ILE A 31 10.95 1.17 0.21
N GLU A 32 11.63 1.13 -0.94
CA GLU A 32 13.07 0.89 -1.01
C GLU A 32 13.87 2.19 -1.08
N GLU A 33 15.20 2.07 -0.93
CA GLU A 33 16.09 3.20 -1.15
C GLU A 33 15.95 3.71 -2.60
N ARG A 34 15.65 5.02 -2.74
CA ARG A 34 15.42 5.75 -4.01
C ARG A 34 14.02 5.61 -4.61
N ASP A 35 13.10 4.92 -3.95
CA ASP A 35 11.70 4.97 -4.35
C ASP A 35 11.09 6.34 -4.08
N THR A 36 10.19 6.74 -4.96
CA THR A 36 9.36 7.94 -4.80
C THR A 36 7.91 7.54 -4.99
N LEU A 37 6.99 8.27 -4.36
CA LEU A 37 5.56 8.03 -4.54
C LEU A 37 5.17 8.07 -6.03
N GLN A 38 5.81 8.95 -6.82
CA GLN A 38 5.60 9.06 -8.25
C GLN A 38 6.01 7.79 -9.01
N ASN A 39 7.23 7.29 -8.78
CA ASN A 39 7.72 6.10 -9.48
C ASN A 39 6.91 4.84 -9.09
N ILE A 40 6.47 4.75 -7.84
CA ILE A 40 5.59 3.67 -7.38
C ILE A 40 4.23 3.79 -8.08
N ALA A 41 3.63 4.98 -8.08
CA ALA A 41 2.37 5.24 -8.77
C ALA A 41 2.42 4.81 -10.25
N ASP A 42 3.47 5.23 -10.96
CA ASP A 42 3.68 4.90 -12.37
C ASP A 42 3.88 3.39 -12.59
N ARG A 43 4.63 2.71 -11.70
CA ARG A 43 4.87 1.27 -11.77
C ARG A 43 3.57 0.47 -11.63
N TYR A 44 2.70 0.88 -10.71
CA TYR A 44 1.43 0.19 -10.44
C TYR A 44 0.28 0.70 -11.31
N GLY A 45 0.48 1.75 -12.11
CA GLY A 45 -0.54 2.32 -12.98
C GLY A 45 -1.67 3.00 -12.20
N VAL A 46 -1.34 3.57 -11.05
CA VAL A 46 -2.27 4.24 -10.13
C VAL A 46 -1.88 5.71 -10.01
N SER A 47 -2.80 6.56 -9.59
CA SER A 47 -2.48 7.96 -9.33
C SER A 47 -1.88 8.17 -7.93
N LEU A 48 -1.09 9.22 -7.77
CA LEU A 48 -0.60 9.67 -6.47
C LEU A 48 -1.75 9.91 -5.47
N GLU A 49 -2.85 10.49 -5.95
CA GLU A 49 -4.04 10.75 -5.14
C GLU A 49 -4.67 9.46 -4.62
N GLU A 50 -4.72 8.40 -5.44
CA GLU A 50 -5.18 7.08 -5.01
C GLU A 50 -4.26 6.48 -3.92
N ILE A 51 -2.94 6.61 -4.07
CA ILE A 51 -2.00 6.16 -3.02
C ILE A 51 -2.18 6.97 -1.74
N VAL A 52 -2.26 8.30 -1.82
CA VAL A 52 -2.47 9.15 -0.65
C VAL A 52 -3.81 8.83 0.01
N GLU A 53 -4.86 8.57 -0.77
CA GLU A 53 -6.17 8.20 -0.26
C GLU A 53 -6.15 6.87 0.49
N ALA A 54 -5.45 5.87 -0.04
CA ALA A 54 -5.27 4.59 0.62
C ALA A 54 -4.38 4.68 1.88
N ASN A 55 -3.58 5.73 2.02
CA ASN A 55 -2.61 5.91 3.11
C ASN A 55 -2.83 7.18 3.94
N ARG A 56 -4.04 7.76 3.99
CA ARG A 56 -4.26 9.06 4.67
C ARG A 56 -3.83 9.09 6.15
N ASP A 57 -3.74 7.93 6.78
CA ASP A 57 -3.26 7.78 8.16
C ASP A 57 -1.73 7.98 8.29
N ALA A 58 -0.97 7.68 7.24
CA ALA A 58 0.50 7.74 7.22
C ALA A 58 1.05 8.84 6.28
N ILE A 59 0.31 9.19 5.23
CA ILE A 59 0.70 10.16 4.19
C ILE A 59 -0.40 11.19 4.07
N ARG A 60 -0.08 12.44 4.37
CA ARG A 60 -1.02 13.57 4.36
C ARG A 60 -1.10 14.22 2.99
N ASN A 61 -0.03 14.15 2.20
CA ASN A 61 0.02 14.71 0.85
C ASN A 61 1.04 13.99 -0.04
N ALA A 62 0.88 14.14 -1.36
CA ALA A 62 1.74 13.51 -2.36
C ALA A 62 3.18 14.05 -2.40
N SER A 63 3.44 15.20 -1.75
CA SER A 63 4.76 15.82 -1.64
C SER A 63 5.51 15.40 -0.37
N GLU A 64 4.90 14.54 0.45
CA GLU A 64 5.49 14.08 1.70
C GLU A 64 6.68 13.16 1.42
N MET A 65 7.78 13.40 2.13
CA MET A 65 9.00 12.65 1.91
C MET A 65 8.88 11.27 2.55
N ILE A 66 8.82 10.24 1.70
CA ILE A 66 8.73 8.85 2.13
C ILE A 66 10.09 8.30 2.53
N GLN A 67 10.12 7.39 3.51
CA GLN A 67 11.35 6.78 4.01
C GLN A 67 11.46 5.31 3.58
N PRO A 68 12.68 4.82 3.25
CA PRO A 68 12.93 3.40 3.03
C PRO A 68 12.52 2.57 4.26
N GLY A 69 11.89 1.42 4.01
CA GLY A 69 11.32 0.56 5.05
C GLY A 69 9.90 0.94 5.49
N MET A 70 9.34 2.05 5.00
CA MET A 70 7.95 2.42 5.26
C MET A 70 7.00 1.52 4.47
N ARG A 71 5.96 1.02 5.16
CA ARG A 71 4.88 0.21 4.56
C ARG A 71 3.77 1.13 4.08
N ILE A 72 3.38 0.98 2.82
CA ILE A 72 2.28 1.72 2.21
C ILE A 72 1.33 0.78 1.48
N LEU A 73 0.09 1.24 1.34
CA LEU A 73 -0.98 0.57 0.64
C LEU A 73 -1.08 1.07 -0.80
N ILE A 74 -1.07 0.16 -1.77
CA ILE A 74 -1.16 0.48 -3.20
C ILE A 74 -2.49 -0.04 -3.74
N PRO A 75 -3.46 0.84 -4.06
CA PRO A 75 -4.76 0.41 -4.58
C PRO A 75 -4.63 -0.09 -6.03
N GLN A 76 -4.85 -1.37 -6.29
CA GLN A 76 -4.88 -1.94 -7.63
C GLN A 76 -6.22 -1.66 -8.31
N LYS A 77 -6.15 -1.09 -9.52
CA LYS A 77 -7.29 -1.13 -10.44
C LYS A 77 -7.41 -2.54 -11.01
N ARG A 78 -8.53 -3.22 -10.74
CA ARG A 78 -8.89 -4.43 -11.50
C ARG A 78 -9.03 -4.05 -12.96
N ARG A 79 -8.21 -4.65 -13.83
CA ARG A 79 -8.37 -4.58 -15.29
C ARG A 79 -9.52 -5.46 -15.75
#